data_AF-A0A519XVQ4-F1
#
_entry.id   AF-A0A519XVQ4-F1
#
_cell.length_a   1.000
_cell.length_b   1.000
_cell.length_c   1.000
_cell.angle_alpha   90.00
_cell.angle_beta   90.00
_cell.angle_gamma   90.00
#
_symmetry.space_group_name_H-M   'P 1'
#
loop_
_entity.id
_entity.type
_entity.pdbx_description
1 polymer ?
#
loop_
_entity_poly.entity_id
_entity_poly.type
_entity_poly.pdbx_seq_one_letter_code
_entity_poly.pdbx_strand_id
1 'polypeptide(L)'
;MKKIILSLLLLGASGAAIAQDAVTYQTPPKIMADLLLAKPTPGVSIDSKAEWMLFSERNPYPSIEELAMPEYKIAGMRINPNNYSPSRQTFVNSFSLKNIKTGKTSTITGLPTTLYAGNVRWNPSETKIAFTQTAQDRIDLYIIDIATAKATKINKQPLNGILGTGIIWVDDNTLIYQVATKAA
;
A
#
# COMPACT_ATOMS: atom_id res chain seq x y z
N MET A 1 38.06 9.09 -59.65
CA MET A 1 37.86 7.68 -59.23
C MET A 1 38.30 7.42 -57.79
N LYS A 2 39.57 7.71 -57.41
CA LYS A 2 40.08 7.48 -56.03
C LYS A 2 39.24 8.14 -54.92
N LYS A 3 38.77 9.38 -55.12
CA LYS A 3 37.92 10.10 -54.16
C LYS A 3 36.53 9.46 -53.97
N ILE A 4 35.93 8.94 -55.04
CA ILE A 4 34.61 8.29 -55.01
C ILE A 4 34.70 6.94 -54.29
N ILE A 5 35.75 6.18 -54.55
CA ILE A 5 36.03 4.90 -53.86
C ILE A 5 36.22 5.15 -52.36
N LEU A 6 36.95 6.20 -51.99
CA LEU A 6 37.16 6.57 -50.59
C LEU A 6 35.84 6.97 -49.90
N SER A 7 34.99 7.76 -50.57
CA SER A 7 33.66 8.15 -50.05
C SER A 7 32.73 6.94 -49.86
N LEU A 8 32.74 5.99 -50.79
CA LEU A 8 31.96 4.74 -50.67
C LEU A 8 32.46 3.85 -49.54
N LEU A 9 33.78 3.81 -49.30
CA LEU A 9 34.37 3.05 -48.19
C LEU A 9 33.99 3.64 -46.82
N LEU A 10 33.99 4.97 -46.70
CA LEU A 10 33.56 5.66 -45.47
C LEU A 10 32.06 5.49 -45.18
N LEU A 11 31.22 5.48 -46.21
CA LEU A 11 29.78 5.25 -46.04
C LEU A 11 29.47 3.81 -45.60
N GLY A 12 30.19 2.82 -46.14
CA GLY A 12 30.07 1.42 -45.74
C GLY A 12 30.53 1.14 -44.31
N ALA A 13 31.58 1.84 -43.85
CA ALA A 13 32.08 1.71 -42.47
C ALA A 13 31.15 2.30 -41.41
N SER A 14 30.25 3.23 -41.80
CA SER A 14 29.31 3.90 -40.88
C SER A 14 28.12 3.02 -40.47
N GLY A 15 27.81 1.97 -41.24
CA GLY A 15 26.66 1.10 -41.00
C GLY A 15 26.88 -0.02 -39.96
N ALA A 16 28.12 -0.22 -39.51
CA ALA A 16 28.49 -1.31 -38.59
C ALA A 16 28.57 -0.89 -37.11
N ALA A 17 28.26 0.36 -36.77
CA ALA A 17 28.25 0.82 -35.39
C ALA A 17 26.95 0.40 -34.69
N ILE A 18 27.00 -0.70 -33.93
CA ILE A 18 25.98 -1.01 -32.91
C ILE A 18 26.30 -0.12 -31.69
N ALA A 19 25.92 1.15 -31.77
CA ALA A 19 26.04 2.14 -30.69
C ALA A 19 24.77 2.20 -29.82
N GLN A 20 23.90 1.20 -29.92
CA GLN A 20 22.75 1.05 -29.04
C GLN A 20 23.26 0.40 -27.76
N ASP A 21 23.58 1.22 -26.75
CA ASP A 21 23.69 0.73 -25.37
C ASP A 21 22.47 -0.13 -25.07
N ALA A 22 22.66 -1.23 -24.33
CA ALA A 22 21.60 -2.18 -24.04
C ALA A 22 20.37 -1.48 -23.44
N VAL A 23 19.38 -1.18 -24.30
CA VAL A 23 18.13 -0.49 -23.95
C VAL A 23 17.23 -1.38 -23.08
N THR A 24 17.60 -2.65 -22.91
CA THR A 24 16.91 -3.60 -22.04
C THR A 24 17.14 -3.26 -20.58
N TYR A 25 16.05 -3.20 -19.82
CA TYR A 25 16.06 -2.98 -18.37
C TYR A 25 17.07 -3.91 -17.68
N GLN A 26 18.09 -3.32 -17.06
CA GLN A 26 19.14 -4.05 -16.35
C GLN A 26 18.67 -4.30 -14.91
N THR A 27 18.67 -5.56 -14.50
CA THR A 27 18.45 -5.93 -13.10
C THR A 27 19.79 -6.11 -12.38
N PRO A 28 19.91 -5.69 -11.11
CA PRO A 28 21.11 -5.96 -10.34
C PRO A 28 21.32 -7.47 -10.15
N PRO A 29 22.54 -7.92 -9.81
CA PRO A 29 22.79 -9.31 -9.44
C PRO A 29 21.82 -9.80 -8.36
N LYS A 30 21.40 -11.08 -8.44
CA LYS A 30 20.34 -11.65 -7.60
C LYS A 30 20.53 -11.39 -6.10
N ILE A 31 21.76 -11.51 -5.59
CA ILE A 31 22.04 -11.27 -4.16
C ILE A 31 21.70 -9.83 -3.75
N MET A 32 22.02 -8.85 -4.60
CA MET A 32 21.70 -7.45 -4.34
C MET A 32 20.20 -7.19 -4.48
N ALA A 33 19.55 -7.81 -5.48
CA ALA A 33 18.11 -7.73 -5.66
C ALA A 33 17.36 -8.31 -4.45
N ASP A 34 17.75 -9.49 -3.97
CA ASP A 34 17.15 -10.18 -2.84
C ASP A 34 17.35 -9.38 -1.54
N LEU A 35 18.54 -8.81 -1.33
CA LEU A 35 18.83 -7.97 -0.16
C LEU A 35 17.95 -6.71 -0.16
N LEU A 36 17.81 -6.06 -1.32
CA LEU A 36 17.01 -4.85 -1.47
C LEU A 36 15.50 -5.16 -1.32
N LEU A 37 15.02 -6.25 -1.92
CA LEU A 37 13.61 -6.63 -1.96
C LEU A 37 13.16 -7.45 -0.74
N ALA A 38 14.06 -7.70 0.22
CA ALA A 38 13.72 -8.40 1.45
C ALA A 38 12.57 -7.67 2.18
N LYS A 39 11.54 -8.43 2.57
CA LYS A 39 10.42 -7.87 3.32
C LYS A 39 10.91 -7.34 4.68
N PRO A 40 10.54 -6.10 5.05
CA PRO A 40 10.87 -5.58 6.37
C PRO A 40 10.12 -6.36 7.45
N THR A 41 10.61 -6.26 8.69
CA THR A 41 9.91 -6.81 9.85
C THR A 41 8.49 -6.23 9.92
N PRO A 42 7.45 -7.06 10.06
CA PRO A 42 6.07 -6.57 10.16
C PRO A 42 5.91 -5.68 11.41
N GLY A 43 5.00 -4.70 11.30
CA GLY A 43 4.51 -4.02 12.48
C GLY A 43 3.73 -4.99 13.37
N VAL A 44 3.79 -4.79 14.67
CA VAL A 44 3.12 -5.63 15.65
C VAL A 44 2.25 -4.76 16.54
N SER A 45 1.01 -5.18 16.77
CA SER A 45 0.11 -4.62 17.77
C SER A 45 -0.44 -5.75 18.62
N ILE A 46 -0.40 -5.60 19.94
CA ILE A 46 -0.77 -6.61 20.92
C ILE A 46 -1.91 -6.04 21.77
N ASP A 47 -2.88 -6.87 22.11
CA ASP A 47 -3.91 -6.53 23.09
C ASP A 47 -3.33 -6.38 24.50
N SER A 48 -4.00 -5.65 25.38
CA SER A 48 -3.58 -5.40 26.75
C SER A 48 -3.39 -6.66 27.58
N LYS A 49 -4.10 -7.74 27.22
CA LYS A 49 -4.03 -9.06 27.88
C LYS A 49 -2.92 -9.97 27.33
N ALA A 50 -2.21 -9.54 26.28
CA ALA A 50 -1.21 -10.34 25.58
C ALA A 50 -1.73 -11.72 25.13
N GLU A 51 -2.99 -11.78 24.68
CA GLU A 51 -3.60 -12.97 24.10
C GLU A 51 -3.51 -12.97 22.58
N TRP A 52 -3.65 -11.80 21.96
CA TRP A 52 -3.72 -11.63 20.51
C TRP A 52 -2.73 -10.61 20.00
N MET A 53 -2.14 -10.94 18.85
CA MET A 53 -1.14 -10.15 18.18
C MET A 53 -1.51 -9.97 16.72
N LEU A 54 -1.71 -8.72 16.30
CA LEU A 54 -1.87 -8.36 14.88
C LEU A 54 -0.50 -8.07 14.28
N PHE A 55 -0.13 -8.84 13.25
CA PHE A 55 0.97 -8.52 12.36
C PHE A 55 0.48 -7.69 11.18
N SER A 56 1.24 -6.65 10.86
CA SER A 56 0.98 -5.72 9.75
C SER A 56 2.20 -5.66 8.84
N GLU A 57 2.18 -6.41 7.74
CA GLU A 57 3.25 -6.37 6.73
C GLU A 57 3.09 -5.16 5.83
N ARG A 58 4.20 -4.49 5.53
CA ARG A 58 4.24 -3.33 4.63
C ARG A 58 5.17 -3.65 3.47
N ASN A 59 4.83 -3.14 2.29
CA ASN A 59 5.72 -3.13 1.15
C ASN A 59 6.54 -1.82 1.17
N PRO A 60 7.87 -1.87 1.32
CA PRO A 60 8.69 -0.67 1.26
C PRO A 60 8.75 -0.05 -0.15
N TYR A 61 8.29 -0.78 -1.18
CA TYR A 61 8.27 -0.33 -2.57
C TYR A 61 6.82 -0.17 -3.05
N PRO A 62 6.29 1.06 -3.04
CA PRO A 62 4.98 1.37 -3.62
C PRO A 62 4.87 0.88 -5.07
N SER A 63 3.67 0.46 -5.48
CA SER A 63 3.44 0.04 -6.86
C SER A 63 3.43 1.25 -7.80
N ILE A 64 3.58 1.02 -9.11
CA ILE A 64 3.52 2.10 -10.11
C ILE A 64 2.15 2.78 -10.06
N GLU A 65 1.08 2.01 -9.85
CA GLU A 65 -0.29 2.51 -9.73
C GLU A 65 -0.45 3.44 -8.52
N GLU A 66 0.20 3.11 -7.40
CA GLU A 66 0.21 3.96 -6.21
C GLU A 66 0.98 5.27 -6.45
N LEU A 67 2.14 5.18 -7.13
CA LEU A 67 2.96 6.34 -7.45
C LEU A 67 2.33 7.27 -8.50
N ALA A 68 1.53 6.71 -9.41
CA ALA A 68 0.83 7.45 -10.46
C ALA A 68 -0.45 8.15 -9.98
N MET A 69 -0.87 7.95 -8.72
CA MET A 69 -2.04 8.63 -8.18
C MET A 69 -1.90 10.16 -8.20
N PRO A 70 -2.98 10.91 -8.48
CA PRO A 70 -2.91 12.37 -8.53
C PRO A 70 -2.61 12.96 -7.15
N GLU A 71 -1.90 14.09 -7.14
CA GLU A 71 -1.53 14.82 -5.93
C GLU A 71 -1.79 16.31 -6.09
N TYR A 72 -2.68 16.85 -5.26
CA TYR A 72 -2.88 18.28 -5.05
C TYR A 72 -2.08 18.76 -3.84
N LYS A 73 -1.45 19.92 -3.98
CA LYS A 73 -0.67 20.57 -2.91
C LYS A 73 -1.41 21.83 -2.45
N ILE A 74 -2.20 21.72 -1.40
CA ILE A 74 -3.10 22.79 -0.93
C ILE A 74 -2.78 23.09 0.53
N ALA A 75 -2.47 24.36 0.85
CA ALA A 75 -2.17 24.81 2.21
C ALA A 75 -1.13 23.94 2.95
N GLY A 76 -0.12 23.43 2.23
CA GLY A 76 0.92 22.54 2.78
C GLY A 76 0.53 21.06 2.86
N MET A 77 -0.72 20.71 2.58
CA MET A 77 -1.19 19.33 2.52
C MET A 77 -0.96 18.72 1.14
N ARG A 78 -0.76 17.40 1.09
CA ARG A 78 -0.70 16.61 -0.14
C ARG A 78 -1.90 15.67 -0.20
N ILE A 79 -2.82 15.94 -1.11
CA ILE A 79 -4.16 15.35 -1.14
C ILE A 79 -4.32 14.61 -2.46
N ASN A 80 -4.84 13.39 -2.40
CA ASN A 80 -5.34 12.72 -3.59
C ASN A 80 -6.81 13.13 -3.81
N PRO A 81 -7.11 13.90 -4.86
CA PRO A 81 -8.48 14.37 -5.12
C PRO A 81 -9.43 13.21 -5.47
N ASN A 82 -8.93 12.11 -6.05
CA ASN A 82 -9.75 11.00 -6.52
C ASN A 82 -10.30 10.11 -5.40
N ASN A 83 -9.81 10.23 -4.17
CA ASN A 83 -10.30 9.38 -3.08
C ASN A 83 -10.37 10.11 -1.73
N TYR A 84 -10.07 11.41 -1.69
CA TYR A 84 -10.04 12.21 -0.46
C TYR A 84 -9.10 11.61 0.61
N SER A 85 -7.92 11.14 0.22
CA SER A 85 -6.87 10.64 1.13
C SER A 85 -5.60 11.50 1.06
N PRO A 86 -4.66 11.37 2.01
CA PRO A 86 -3.30 11.86 1.82
C PRO A 86 -2.62 11.14 0.64
N SER A 87 -2.01 11.87 -0.29
CA SER A 87 -1.35 11.26 -1.47
C SER A 87 -0.03 10.54 -1.14
N ARG A 88 0.47 10.70 0.08
CA ARG A 88 1.71 10.10 0.58
C ARG A 88 1.45 9.50 1.95
N GLN A 89 1.39 8.18 2.03
CA GLN A 89 1.12 7.43 3.25
C GLN A 89 1.79 6.06 3.17
N THR A 90 2.05 5.45 4.32
CA THR A 90 2.56 4.08 4.37
C THR A 90 1.38 3.15 4.60
N PHE A 91 1.21 2.19 3.70
CA PHE A 91 0.15 1.21 3.78
C PHE A 91 0.62 -0.10 4.39
N VAL A 92 -0.33 -0.77 5.04
CA VAL A 92 -0.24 -2.19 5.37
C VAL A 92 -0.83 -2.98 4.21
N ASN A 93 -0.08 -3.95 3.70
CA ASN A 93 -0.43 -4.76 2.54
C ASN A 93 -0.83 -6.19 2.88
N SER A 94 -0.59 -6.64 4.12
CA SER A 94 -1.11 -7.90 4.63
C SER A 94 -1.29 -7.84 6.13
N PHE A 95 -2.35 -8.49 6.62
CA PHE A 95 -2.59 -8.72 8.03
C PHE A 95 -2.56 -10.21 8.33
N SER A 96 -1.97 -10.56 9.47
CA SER A 96 -2.17 -11.88 10.08
C SER A 96 -2.37 -11.74 11.59
N LEU A 97 -3.11 -12.68 12.17
CA LEU A 97 -3.48 -12.65 13.57
C LEU A 97 -2.87 -13.85 14.28
N LYS A 98 -2.08 -13.62 15.32
CA LYS A 98 -1.45 -14.66 16.11
C LYS A 98 -2.04 -14.70 17.51
N ASN A 99 -2.44 -15.88 17.93
CA ASN A 99 -2.72 -16.14 19.33
C ASN A 99 -1.38 -16.40 20.06
N ILE A 100 -1.05 -15.56 21.05
CA ILE A 100 0.25 -15.59 21.71
C ILE A 100 0.41 -16.87 22.54
N LYS A 101 -0.64 -17.27 23.28
CA LYS A 101 -0.62 -18.43 24.17
C LYS A 101 -0.42 -19.75 23.42
N THR A 102 -1.12 -19.94 22.31
CA THR A 102 -1.03 -21.16 21.50
C THR A 102 0.05 -21.11 20.43
N GLY A 103 0.57 -19.92 20.13
CA GLY A 103 1.52 -19.69 19.04
C GLY A 103 0.93 -19.77 17.63
N LYS A 104 -0.37 -20.08 17.49
CA LYS A 104 -1.03 -20.24 16.19
C LYS A 104 -1.21 -18.89 15.50
N THR A 105 -0.74 -18.79 14.27
CA THR A 105 -1.00 -17.67 13.36
C THR A 105 -2.09 -18.06 12.36
N SER A 106 -3.08 -17.20 12.20
CA SER A 106 -4.19 -17.33 11.26
C SER A 106 -4.16 -16.18 10.26
N THR A 107 -4.53 -16.48 9.02
CA THR A 107 -4.81 -15.45 8.01
C THR A 107 -6.17 -14.82 8.29
N ILE A 108 -6.33 -13.56 7.87
CA ILE A 108 -7.59 -12.84 8.00
C ILE A 108 -8.38 -12.99 6.69
N THR A 109 -9.59 -13.53 6.79
CA THR A 109 -10.47 -13.72 5.63
C THR A 109 -11.30 -12.47 5.35
N GLY A 110 -11.81 -12.28 4.13
CA GLY A 110 -12.67 -11.14 3.79
C GLY A 110 -11.96 -9.79 3.61
N LEU A 111 -10.62 -9.78 3.61
CA LEU A 111 -9.83 -8.61 3.24
C LEU A 111 -9.99 -8.30 1.73
N PRO A 112 -9.84 -7.02 1.32
CA PRO A 112 -9.67 -6.65 -0.08
C PRO A 112 -8.54 -7.42 -0.76
N THR A 113 -8.68 -7.71 -2.06
CA THR A 113 -7.66 -8.42 -2.85
C THR A 113 -6.31 -7.72 -2.84
N THR A 114 -6.31 -6.40 -3.01
CA THR A 114 -5.13 -5.54 -2.87
C THR A 114 -5.34 -4.66 -1.65
N LEU A 115 -4.58 -4.93 -0.59
CA LEU A 115 -4.73 -4.22 0.66
C LEU A 115 -3.84 -2.98 0.70
N TYR A 116 -4.48 -1.84 0.98
CA TYR A 116 -3.85 -0.55 1.26
C TYR A 116 -4.43 -0.04 2.58
N ALA A 117 -4.14 -0.79 3.65
CA ALA A 117 -4.72 -0.54 4.94
C ALA A 117 -3.97 0.56 5.70
N GLY A 118 -4.73 1.40 6.40
CA GLY A 118 -4.26 2.48 7.26
C GLY A 118 -5.15 2.64 8.48
N ASN A 119 -4.82 3.58 9.36
CA ASN A 119 -5.63 3.94 10.53
C ASN A 119 -6.10 2.74 11.37
N VAL A 120 -5.22 1.76 11.57
CA VAL A 120 -5.53 0.52 12.30
C VAL A 120 -5.75 0.82 13.79
N ARG A 121 -6.88 0.40 14.35
CA ARG A 121 -7.28 0.67 15.75
C ARG A 121 -8.08 -0.49 16.35
N TRP A 122 -7.65 -0.99 17.49
CA TRP A 122 -8.46 -1.86 18.35
C TRP A 122 -9.65 -1.09 18.92
N ASN A 123 -10.78 -1.76 19.10
CA ASN A 123 -11.86 -1.24 19.93
C ASN A 123 -11.48 -1.31 21.42
N PRO A 124 -12.21 -0.63 22.33
CA PRO A 124 -11.85 -0.56 23.75
C PRO A 124 -11.70 -1.93 24.44
N SER A 125 -12.56 -2.89 24.13
CA SER A 125 -12.49 -4.28 24.64
C SER A 125 -11.49 -5.17 23.93
N GLU A 126 -10.82 -4.68 22.88
CA GLU A 126 -9.83 -5.41 22.07
C GLU A 126 -10.39 -6.69 21.41
N THR A 127 -11.69 -6.72 21.16
CA THR A 127 -12.40 -7.82 20.47
C THR A 127 -12.54 -7.60 18.96
N LYS A 128 -12.32 -6.37 18.49
CA LYS A 128 -12.43 -5.97 17.09
C LYS A 128 -11.31 -5.00 16.71
N ILE A 129 -10.92 -5.01 15.44
CA ILE A 129 -9.96 -4.04 14.88
C ILE A 129 -10.57 -3.33 13.68
N ALA A 130 -10.66 -2.00 13.75
CA ALA A 130 -11.02 -1.16 12.61
C ALA A 130 -9.79 -0.78 11.79
N PHE A 131 -9.95 -0.63 10.48
CA PHE A 131 -8.93 -0.06 9.60
C PHE A 131 -9.58 0.62 8.38
N THR A 132 -8.92 1.62 7.81
CA THR A 132 -9.28 2.18 6.50
C THR A 132 -8.61 1.41 5.38
N GLN A 133 -9.35 1.07 4.33
CA GLN A 133 -8.83 0.61 3.05
C GLN A 133 -8.85 1.78 2.05
N THR A 134 -7.69 2.16 1.51
CA THR A 134 -7.60 3.23 0.51
C THR A 134 -7.52 2.64 -0.90
N ALA A 135 -8.63 2.69 -1.64
CA ALA A 135 -8.66 2.35 -3.06
C ALA A 135 -8.33 3.58 -3.93
N GLN A 136 -8.25 3.41 -5.25
CA GLN A 136 -7.95 4.50 -6.18
C GLN A 136 -8.99 5.62 -6.18
N ASP A 137 -10.26 5.28 -5.93
CA ASP A 137 -11.43 6.16 -6.07
C ASP A 137 -12.16 6.44 -4.75
N ARG A 138 -11.81 5.73 -3.68
CA ARG A 138 -12.49 5.86 -2.38
C ARG A 138 -11.68 5.32 -1.21
N ILE A 139 -12.05 5.75 -0.01
CA ILE A 139 -11.65 5.12 1.24
C ILE A 139 -12.85 4.37 1.82
N ASP A 140 -12.65 3.12 2.18
CA ASP A 140 -13.66 2.31 2.87
C ASP A 140 -13.18 1.90 4.27
N LEU A 141 -14.12 1.61 5.16
CA LEU A 141 -13.88 1.23 6.54
C LEU A 141 -14.23 -0.25 6.72
N TYR A 142 -13.29 -0.98 7.30
CA TYR A 142 -13.40 -2.40 7.58
C TYR A 142 -13.25 -2.68 9.07
N ILE A 143 -13.90 -3.74 9.54
CA ILE A 143 -13.72 -4.32 10.87
C ILE A 143 -13.26 -5.76 10.73
N ILE A 144 -12.19 -6.10 11.43
CA ILE A 144 -11.75 -7.46 11.71
C ILE A 144 -12.37 -7.89 13.04
N ASP A 145 -13.09 -9.00 13.02
CA ASP A 145 -13.52 -9.71 14.22
C ASP A 145 -12.42 -10.70 14.66
N ILE A 146 -11.95 -10.58 15.89
CA ILE A 146 -10.80 -11.35 16.42
C ILE A 146 -11.15 -12.83 16.61
N ALA A 147 -12.38 -13.13 17.06
CA ALA A 147 -12.80 -14.49 17.32
C ALA A 147 -12.88 -15.33 16.03
N THR A 148 -13.30 -14.71 14.94
CA THR A 148 -13.50 -15.38 13.64
C THR A 148 -12.38 -15.15 12.63
N ALA A 149 -11.45 -14.23 12.92
CA ALA A 149 -10.42 -13.77 11.98
C ALA A 149 -10.99 -13.35 10.62
N LYS A 150 -12.10 -12.61 10.65
CA LYS A 150 -12.82 -12.16 9.45
C LYS A 150 -12.94 -10.65 9.39
N ALA A 151 -12.51 -10.08 8.27
CA ALA A 151 -12.72 -8.69 7.90
C ALA A 151 -14.07 -8.50 7.18
N THR A 152 -14.74 -7.39 7.49
CA THR A 152 -16.00 -6.99 6.85
C THR A 152 -16.00 -5.49 6.60
N LYS A 153 -16.44 -5.05 5.41
CA LYS A 153 -16.68 -3.64 5.11
C LYS A 153 -17.96 -3.19 5.83
N ILE A 154 -17.92 -2.02 6.48
CA ILE A 154 -19.05 -1.53 7.28
C ILE A 154 -19.59 -0.16 6.85
N ASN A 155 -18.81 0.66 6.15
CA ASN A 155 -19.28 1.98 5.71
C ASN A 155 -20.19 1.88 4.48
N LYS A 156 -21.19 2.77 4.42
CA LYS A 156 -22.07 2.92 3.26
C LYS A 156 -21.54 3.96 2.27
N GLN A 157 -21.00 5.07 2.79
CA GLN A 157 -20.42 6.17 2.01
C GLN A 157 -18.88 6.15 2.12
N PRO A 158 -18.15 6.56 1.08
CA PRO A 158 -16.70 6.73 1.16
C PRO A 158 -16.28 7.62 2.34
N LEU A 159 -15.17 7.28 2.98
CA LEU A 159 -14.59 8.10 4.03
C LEU A 159 -13.85 9.31 3.44
N ASN A 160 -13.81 10.40 4.20
CA ASN A 160 -12.87 11.49 3.98
C ASN A 160 -11.68 11.31 4.92
N GLY A 161 -10.51 11.03 4.36
CA GLY A 161 -9.27 10.80 5.10
C GLY A 161 -8.31 12.00 5.10
N ILE A 162 -8.71 13.15 4.55
CA ILE A 162 -7.83 14.33 4.44
C ILE A 162 -7.49 14.90 5.83
N LEU A 163 -8.48 14.97 6.73
CA LEU A 163 -8.35 15.61 8.03
C LEU A 163 -8.40 14.59 9.18
N GLY A 164 -7.23 14.20 9.68
CA GLY A 164 -7.08 13.30 10.82
C GLY A 164 -7.16 11.82 10.45
N THR A 165 -7.41 10.95 11.44
CA THR A 165 -7.38 9.49 11.27
C THR A 165 -8.65 8.90 10.65
N GLY A 166 -9.68 9.73 10.43
CA GLY A 166 -10.93 9.34 9.77
C GLY A 166 -11.85 8.38 10.53
N ILE A 167 -11.40 7.76 11.64
CA ILE A 167 -12.14 6.76 12.42
C ILE A 167 -11.86 6.93 13.93
N ILE A 168 -12.91 6.85 14.75
CA ILE A 168 -12.86 6.87 16.23
C ILE A 168 -13.83 5.81 16.79
N TRP A 169 -13.34 4.96 17.69
CA TRP A 169 -14.20 4.11 18.53
C TRP A 169 -14.79 4.91 19.68
N VAL A 170 -16.12 4.90 19.80
CA VAL A 170 -16.83 5.50 20.94
C VAL A 170 -16.99 4.48 22.06
N ASP A 171 -17.30 3.26 21.68
CA ASP A 171 -17.45 2.09 22.54
C ASP A 171 -17.10 0.83 21.73
N ASP A 172 -17.43 -0.36 22.24
CA ASP A 172 -17.10 -1.64 21.60
C ASP A 172 -17.82 -1.93 20.29
N ASN A 173 -18.91 -1.21 20.01
CA ASN A 173 -19.83 -1.45 18.89
C ASN A 173 -20.07 -0.20 18.04
N THR A 174 -19.73 0.99 18.55
CA THR A 174 -19.99 2.27 17.89
C THR A 174 -18.70 2.88 17.34
N LEU A 175 -18.70 3.15 16.04
CA LEU A 175 -17.64 3.87 15.31
C LEU A 175 -18.18 5.18 14.74
N ILE A 176 -17.42 6.25 14.93
CA ILE A 176 -17.60 7.51 14.21
C ILE A 176 -16.55 7.60 13.12
N TYR A 177 -16.96 7.94 11.90
CA TYR A 177 -16.07 8.18 10.78
C TYR A 177 -16.53 9.39 9.97
N GLN A 178 -15.58 10.08 9.34
CA GLN A 178 -15.85 11.21 8.47
C GLN A 178 -16.14 10.72 7.04
N VAL A 179 -17.16 11.28 6.39
CA VAL A 179 -17.56 10.90 5.03
C VAL A 179 -17.15 11.95 4.01
N ALA A 180 -16.85 11.49 2.80
CA ALA A 180 -16.72 12.37 1.64
C ALA A 180 -18.12 12.82 1.21
N THR A 181 -18.37 14.13 1.25
CA THR A 181 -19.70 14.72 0.95
C THR A 181 -19.97 14.84 -0.55
N LYS A 182 -18.98 14.59 -1.40
CA LYS A 182 -19.09 14.54 -2.85
C LYS A 182 -18.34 13.31 -3.36
N ALA A 183 -18.79 12.77 -4.49
CA ALA A 183 -17.97 11.84 -5.25
C ALA A 183 -16.65 12.53 -5.62
N ALA A 184 -15.60 11.73 -5.71
CA ALA A 184 -14.29 12.20 -6.12
C ALA A 184 -14.24 12.45 -7.63
#